data_AF-A0A833GDQ1-F1
#
_entry.id   AF-A0A833GDQ1-F1
#
_cell.length_a   1.000
_cell.length_b   1.000
_cell.length_c   1.000
_cell.angle_alpha   90.00
_cell.angle_beta   90.00
_cell.angle_gamma   90.00
#
_symmetry.space_group_name_H-M   'P 1'
#
loop_
_entity.id
_entity.type
_entity.pdbx_description
1 polymer ?
#
loop_
_entity_poly.entity_id
_entity_poly.type
_entity_poly.pdbx_seq_one_letter_code
_entity_poly.pdbx_strand_id
1 'polypeptide(L)' 'MISSSHRPKEAAGKRTPLIDGIEKVTGRAKYTADLETGEALVGRILRSRWSHANILSVDTSKARALPGV' A
#
# COMPACT_ATOMS: atom_id res chain seq x y z
N MET A 1 -36.05 1.36 -31.28
CA MET A 1 -36.40 0.81 -29.95
C MET A 1 -35.14 0.22 -29.33
N ILE A 2 -34.46 0.97 -28.48
CA ILE A 2 -33.25 0.50 -27.79
C ILE A 2 -33.72 -0.09 -26.46
N SER A 3 -33.68 -1.42 -26.35
CA SER A 3 -33.98 -2.14 -25.12
C SER A 3 -32.92 -1.79 -24.08
N SER A 4 -33.30 -0.94 -23.13
CA SER A 4 -32.50 -0.66 -21.93
C SER A 4 -32.51 -1.91 -21.05
N SER A 5 -31.41 -2.66 -21.05
CA SER A 5 -31.22 -3.78 -20.13
C SER A 5 -31.14 -3.25 -18.70
N HIS A 6 -32.25 -3.33 -17.97
CA HIS A 6 -32.33 -3.02 -16.55
C HIS A 6 -31.58 -4.12 -15.77
N ARG A 7 -30.29 -3.92 -15.47
CA ARG A 7 -29.59 -4.79 -14.51
C ARG A 7 -30.30 -4.64 -13.16
N PRO A 8 -30.73 -5.73 -12.50
CA PRO A 8 -31.34 -5.62 -11.19
C PRO A 8 -30.33 -4.95 -10.24
N LYS A 9 -30.74 -3.86 -9.59
CA LYS A 9 -29.94 -3.25 -8.52
C LYS A 9 -29.76 -4.30 -7.44
N GLU A 10 -28.52 -4.63 -7.10
CA GLU A 10 -28.25 -5.57 -6.00
C GLU A 10 -28.91 -5.04 -4.73
N ALA A 11 -29.74 -5.89 -4.13
CA ALA A 11 -30.57 -5.53 -3.00
C ALA A 11 -29.77 -5.60 -1.70
N ALA A 12 -29.93 -4.61 -0.82
CA ALA A 12 -29.41 -4.64 0.53
C ALA A 12 -29.91 -5.90 1.27
N GLY A 13 -29.02 -6.54 2.04
CA GLY A 13 -29.33 -7.74 2.83
C GLY A 13 -29.08 -9.08 2.13
N LYS A 14 -28.66 -9.10 0.86
CA LYS A 14 -28.24 -10.33 0.17
C LYS A 14 -26.74 -10.58 0.35
N ARG A 15 -26.37 -11.86 0.48
CA ARG A 15 -24.96 -12.29 0.48
C ARG A 15 -24.41 -12.26 -0.95
N THR A 16 -23.63 -11.24 -1.28
CA THR A 16 -22.96 -11.09 -2.58
C THR A 16 -21.45 -11.40 -2.45
N PRO A 17 -20.83 -12.02 -3.46
CA PRO A 17 -19.37 -12.10 -3.54
C PRO A 17 -18.70 -10.72 -3.50
N LEU A 18 -17.45 -10.69 -3.04
CA LEU A 18 -16.68 -9.46 -2.99
C LEU A 18 -16.33 -8.98 -4.40
N ILE A 19 -16.55 -7.70 -4.69
CA ILE A 19 -16.33 -7.08 -6.01
C ILE A 19 -14.88 -7.27 -6.49
N ASP A 20 -13.91 -7.09 -5.59
CA ASP A 20 -12.48 -7.26 -5.87
C ASP A 20 -11.96 -8.67 -5.50
N GLY A 21 -12.88 -9.60 -5.17
CA GLY A 21 -12.54 -10.92 -4.65
C GLY A 21 -11.68 -11.73 -5.62
N ILE A 22 -12.02 -11.70 -6.92
CA ILE A 22 -11.27 -12.41 -7.95
C ILE A 22 -9.84 -11.86 -8.05
N GLU A 23 -9.66 -10.54 -8.06
CA GLU A 23 -8.33 -9.92 -8.19
C GLU A 23 -7.44 -10.25 -6.98
N LYS A 24 -8.01 -10.26 -5.78
CA LYS A 24 -7.32 -10.65 -4.54
C LYS A 24 -6.87 -12.11 -4.54
N VAL A 25 -7.74 -13.04 -4.90
CA VAL A 25 -7.41 -14.49 -4.86
C VAL A 25 -6.53 -14.95 -6.03
N THR A 26 -6.47 -14.17 -7.10
CA THR A 26 -5.62 -14.46 -8.27
C THR A 26 -4.29 -13.72 -8.26
N GLY A 27 -4.02 -12.90 -7.24
CA GLY A 27 -2.79 -12.09 -7.16
C GLY A 27 -2.72 -10.95 -8.17
N ARG A 28 -3.86 -10.57 -8.78
CA ARG A 28 -3.92 -9.45 -9.74
C ARG A 28 -4.16 -8.10 -9.07
N ALA A 29 -4.68 -8.10 -7.84
CA ALA A 29 -4.81 -6.87 -7.06
C ALA A 29 -3.43 -6.30 -6.75
N LYS A 30 -3.17 -5.06 -7.19
CA LYS A 30 -1.93 -4.33 -6.88
C LYS A 30 -2.13 -3.50 -5.62
N TYR A 31 -1.23 -3.67 -4.67
CA TYR A 31 -1.13 -2.83 -3.46
C TYR A 31 0.05 -1.87 -3.57
N THR A 32 0.20 -0.96 -2.61
CA THR A 32 1.24 0.08 -2.64
C THR A 32 2.66 -0.46 -2.86
N ALA A 33 2.95 -1.66 -2.36
CA ALA A 33 4.26 -2.31 -2.53
C ALA A 33 4.46 -2.93 -3.93
N ASP A 34 3.38 -3.17 -4.68
CA ASP A 34 3.40 -3.77 -6.02
C ASP A 34 3.43 -2.70 -7.13
N LEU A 35 3.47 -1.42 -6.76
CA LEU A 35 3.53 -0.32 -7.70
C LEU A 35 4.97 -0.18 -8.23
N GLU A 36 5.17 -0.51 -9.50
CA GLU A 36 6.41 -0.25 -10.20
C GLU A 36 6.54 1.26 -10.44
N THR A 37 7.50 1.89 -9.77
CA THR A 37 7.90 3.28 -10.06
C THR A 37 9.37 3.24 -10.46
N GLY A 38 9.68 3.62 -11.70
CA GLY A 38 11.00 3.35 -12.29
C GLY A 38 12.19 3.91 -11.50
N GLU A 39 12.01 5.09 -10.90
CA GLU A 39 13.03 5.80 -10.11
C GLU A 39 12.75 5.74 -8.60
N ALA A 40 11.99 4.74 -8.12
CA ALA A 40 11.71 4.63 -6.69
C ALA A 40 12.99 4.48 -5.87
N LEU A 41 13.13 5.31 -4.84
CA LEU A 41 14.12 5.13 -3.80
C LEU A 41 13.57 4.22 -2.70
N VAL A 42 14.47 3.49 -2.04
CA VAL A 42 14.13 2.65 -0.88
C VAL A 42 14.55 3.35 0.41
N GLY A 43 13.64 3.42 1.38
CA GLY A 43 13.89 4.03 2.69
C GLY A 43 13.87 3.02 3.84
N ARG A 44 14.62 3.31 4.90
CA ARG A 44 14.55 2.58 6.18
C ARG A 44 14.45 3.55 7.35
N ILE A 45 13.58 3.24 8.30
CA ILE A 45 13.31 4.10 9.45
C ILE A 45 14.09 3.62 10.68
N LEU A 46 14.94 4.49 11.23
CA LEU A 46 15.52 4.32 12.56
C LEU A 46 14.50 4.78 13.60
N ARG A 47 14.12 3.89 14.52
CA ARG A 47 13.14 4.17 15.58
C ARG A 47 13.83 4.29 16.94
N SER A 48 13.23 5.09 17.83
CA SER A 48 13.65 5.16 19.23
C SER A 48 13.56 3.78 19.89
N ARG A 49 14.54 3.47 20.74
CA ARG A 49 14.50 2.28 21.62
C ARG A 49 13.82 2.56 22.97
N TRP A 50 13.50 3.83 23.23
CA TRP A 50 12.98 4.30 24.51
C TRP A 50 11.57 4.84 24.33
N SER A 51 10.67 4.50 25.26
CA SER A 51 9.29 4.99 25.29
C SER A 51 9.20 6.49 25.60
N HIS A 52 10.12 7.01 26.41
CA HIS A 52 10.22 8.44 26.73
C HIS A 52 11.67 8.83 26.97
N ALA A 53 12.20 9.72 26.13
CA ALA A 53 13.53 10.30 26.24
C ALA A 53 13.65 11.54 25.35
N ASN A 54 14.58 12.44 25.68
CA ASN A 54 14.99 13.52 24.79
C ASN A 54 16.05 13.00 23.81
N ILE A 55 15.91 13.33 22.52
CA ILE A 55 16.96 13.11 21.53
C ILE A 55 17.91 14.30 21.58
N LEU A 56 19.09 14.11 22.17
CA LEU A 56 20.09 15.18 22.29
C LEU A 56 20.88 15.37 20.98
N SER A 57 21.12 14.29 20.24
CA SER A 57 21.84 14.32 18.97
C SER A 57 21.53 13.11 18.10
N VAL A 58 21.74 13.25 16.78
CA VAL A 58 21.69 12.17 15.79
C VAL A 58 22.86 12.35 14.84
N ASP A 59 23.78 11.39 14.82
CA ASP A 59 24.88 11.35 13.85
C ASP A 59 24.52 10.44 12.67
N THR A 60 24.45 11.01 11.47
CA THR A 60 24.15 10.30 10.22
C THR A 60 25.36 10.16 9.30
N SER A 61 26.55 10.58 9.73
CA SER A 61 27.78 10.62 8.92
C SER A 61 28.08 9.27 8.27
N LYS A 62 28.03 8.18 9.06
CA LYS A 62 28.27 6.81 8.58
C LYS A 62 27.23 6.34 7.56
N ALA A 63 25.96 6.74 7.72
CA ALA A 63 24.91 6.36 6.78
C ALA A 63 25.13 7.06 5.43
N ARG A 64 25.42 8.36 5.43
CA ARG A 64 25.69 9.16 4.20
C ARG A 64 26.96 8.76 3.46
N ALA A 65 27.90 8.09 4.13
CA ALA A 65 29.12 7.60 3.51
C ALA A 65 28.91 6.32 2.67
N LEU A 66 27.74 5.67 2.78
CA LEU A 66 27.42 4.47 2.02
C LEU A 66 27.02 4.85 0.59
N PRO A 67 27.64 4.26 -0.46
CA PRO A 67 27.20 4.48 -1.83
C PRO A 67 25.74 4.07 -2.04
N GLY A 68 24.93 4.96 -2.62
CA GLY A 68 23.49 4.74 -2.85
C GLY A 68 22.58 5.10 -1.67
N VAL A 69 23.14 5.67 -0.59
CA VAL A 69 22.41 6.35 0.49
C VAL A 69 22.61 7.86 0.36
#